data_AF-A0ABD1V8I7-F1
#
_entry.id   AF-A0ABD1V8I7-F1
#
_cell.length_a   1.000
_cell.length_b   1.000
_cell.length_c   1.000
_cell.angle_alpha   90.00
_cell.angle_beta   90.00
_cell.angle_gamma   90.00
#
_symmetry.space_group_name_H-M   'P 1'
#
loop_
_entity.id
_entity.type
_entity.pdbx_description
1 polymer ?
#
loop_
_entity_poly.entity_id
_entity_poly.type
_entity_poly.pdbx_seq_one_letter_code
_entity_poly.pdbx_strand_id
1 'polypeptide(L)'
;MIIIIIQNKLTFTRIEYVGSAVFVLILIFAPLAIVIKQEFYAWKSKKQFKTVTENPLRIESTPLPAELEPISSPSRARVNPQKPVSCTKDVFNPPDRGEDHTILQALFSIDMLILFIATSCGIGGTLTAIDNLGQIGKSLGYPTRSITTFVSLVSIWNYLGRVASGFVSEIFLTKYKFPRPLMLTFVLLFSCCGHLLIAFSIPNSLYIASVIIGFCFGAQWPLLFAIISEIFGLKYYSTLFQFGAVASPVGAYVLNVKVAGKLYDKEALKQMAAKGLIRKEGQDLTCSGGECYRLSFIIITVATFFGCIVSLIMVFRTREFYKGDIYRKFKEEAKAVETAAPVGTILAIEPPA
;
A
#
# COMPACT_ATOMS: atom_id res chain seq x y z
N MET A 1 19.64 -0.38 4.42
CA MET A 1 19.57 -1.57 5.29
C MET A 1 20.90 -2.31 5.38
N ILE A 2 21.48 -2.80 4.28
CA ILE A 2 22.85 -3.37 4.27
C ILE A 2 23.87 -2.37 4.85
N ILE A 3 23.78 -1.10 4.46
CA ILE A 3 24.62 -0.02 4.99
C ILE A 3 24.49 0.13 6.52
N ILE A 4 23.29 -0.04 7.09
CA ILE A 4 23.05 0.07 8.55
C ILE A 4 23.69 -1.10 9.30
N ILE A 5 23.60 -2.32 8.74
CA ILE A 5 24.21 -3.52 9.31
C ILE A 5 25.74 -3.41 9.28
N ILE A 6 26.31 -2.86 8.20
CA ILE A 6 27.75 -2.65 8.05
C ILE A 6 28.23 -1.51 8.98
N GLN A 7 27.48 -0.41 9.10
CA GLN A 7 27.77 0.68 10.04
C GLN A 7 27.78 0.24 11.51
N ASN A 8 27.00 -0.77 11.87
CA ASN A 8 26.99 -1.31 13.23
C ASN A 8 28.21 -2.23 13.51
N LYS A 9 29.03 -2.51 12.50
CA LYS A 9 30.23 -3.36 12.57
C LYS A 9 31.52 -2.60 12.22
N LEU A 10 31.43 -1.52 11.43
CA LEU A 10 32.56 -0.74 10.93
C LEU A 10 32.31 0.76 11.13
N THR A 11 33.31 1.47 11.63
CA THR A 11 33.29 2.94 11.72
C THR A 11 33.65 3.54 10.38
N PHE A 12 32.68 4.18 9.72
CA PHE A 12 32.87 4.83 8.42
C PHE A 12 33.62 6.16 8.58
N THR A 13 34.54 6.42 7.66
CA THR A 13 35.17 7.73 7.47
C THR A 13 34.19 8.71 6.81
N ARG A 14 34.44 10.01 6.93
CA ARG A 14 33.58 11.06 6.34
C ARG A 14 33.39 10.88 4.83
N ILE A 15 34.41 10.41 4.11
CA ILE A 15 34.36 10.19 2.66
C ILE A 15 33.42 9.03 2.33
N GLU A 16 33.48 7.93 3.08
CA GLU A 16 32.59 6.79 2.86
C GLU A 16 31.13 7.13 3.21
N TYR A 17 30.91 8.00 4.21
CA TYR A 17 29.58 8.57 4.46
C TYR A 17 29.05 9.36 3.27
N VAL A 18 29.86 10.26 2.71
CA VAL A 18 29.49 11.04 1.50
C VAL A 18 29.22 10.11 0.32
N GLY A 19 30.08 9.13 0.08
CA GLY A 19 29.88 8.13 -0.98
C GLY A 19 28.58 7.35 -0.81
N SER A 20 28.28 6.89 0.41
CA SER A 20 27.03 6.19 0.72
C SER A 20 25.80 7.08 0.50
N ALA A 21 25.88 8.35 0.89
CA ALA A 21 24.79 9.30 0.73
C ALA A 21 24.52 9.58 -0.75
N VAL A 22 25.57 9.81 -1.55
CA VAL A 22 25.45 10.00 -3.01
C VAL A 22 24.83 8.77 -3.67
N PHE A 23 25.28 7.56 -3.31
CA PHE A 23 24.71 6.33 -3.86
C PHE A 23 23.22 6.17 -3.52
N VAL A 24 22.85 6.44 -2.27
CA VAL A 24 21.44 6.41 -1.84
C VAL A 24 20.61 7.46 -2.58
N LEU A 25 21.15 8.67 -2.79
CA LEU A 25 20.48 9.72 -3.57
C LEU A 25 20.25 9.26 -5.02
N ILE A 26 21.25 8.67 -5.68
CA ILE A 26 21.10 8.13 -7.04
C ILE A 26 19.97 7.10 -7.09
N LEU A 27 19.93 6.16 -6.15
CA LEU A 27 18.87 5.15 -6.09
C LEU A 27 17.49 5.77 -5.84
N ILE A 28 17.39 6.81 -5.01
CA ILE A 28 16.14 7.52 -4.74
C ILE A 28 15.64 8.29 -5.96
N PHE A 29 16.53 8.90 -6.75
CA PHE A 29 16.17 9.67 -7.94
C PHE A 29 16.05 8.81 -9.22
N ALA A 30 16.52 7.57 -9.22
CA ALA A 30 16.42 6.68 -10.39
C ALA A 30 14.99 6.49 -10.92
N PRO A 31 13.93 6.31 -10.08
CA PRO A 31 12.55 6.23 -10.56
C PRO A 31 12.07 7.52 -11.24
N LEU A 32 12.52 8.70 -10.79
CA LEU A 32 12.17 9.97 -11.43
C LEU A 32 12.77 10.06 -12.83
N ALA A 33 14.01 9.59 -13.03
CA ALA A 33 14.61 9.51 -14.35
C ALA A 33 13.80 8.59 -15.28
N ILE A 34 13.28 7.46 -14.79
CA ILE A 34 12.42 6.55 -15.55
C ILE A 34 11.10 7.25 -15.93
N VAL A 35 10.46 7.94 -14.99
CA VAL A 35 9.20 8.67 -15.23
C VAL A 35 9.40 9.80 -16.25
N ILE A 36 10.46 10.60 -16.10
CA ILE A 36 10.80 11.68 -17.05
C ILE A 36 11.04 11.09 -18.44
N LYS A 37 11.78 9.98 -18.53
CA LYS A 37 12.02 9.26 -19.78
C LYS A 37 10.70 8.81 -20.40
N GLN A 38 9.81 8.18 -19.63
CA GLN A 38 8.50 7.71 -20.11
C GLN A 38 7.60 8.87 -20.58
N GLU A 39 7.49 9.96 -19.82
CA GLU A 39 6.73 11.15 -20.22
C GLU A 39 7.31 11.80 -21.47
N PHE A 40 8.63 11.85 -21.61
CA PHE A 40 9.27 12.36 -22.81
C PHE A 40 8.95 11.50 -24.04
N TYR A 41 9.00 10.16 -23.92
CA TYR A 41 8.58 9.26 -24.99
C TYR A 41 7.10 9.39 -25.32
N ALA A 42 6.22 9.48 -24.32
CA ALA A 42 4.79 9.68 -24.51
C ALA A 42 4.49 11.02 -25.21
N TRP A 43 5.19 12.09 -24.84
CA TRP A 43 5.08 13.39 -25.49
C TRP A 43 5.55 13.37 -26.95
N LYS A 44 6.67 12.70 -27.24
CA LYS A 44 7.19 12.53 -28.60
C LYS A 44 6.21 11.73 -29.48
N SER A 45 5.64 10.65 -28.94
CA SER A 45 4.61 9.85 -29.63
C SER A 45 3.35 10.68 -29.94
N LYS A 46 2.86 11.48 -28.97
CA LYS A 46 1.72 12.40 -29.18
C LYS A 46 2.01 13.46 -30.24
N LYS A 47 3.25 13.99 -30.31
CA LYS A 47 3.67 14.91 -31.38
C LYS A 47 3.66 14.23 -32.74
N GLN A 48 4.22 13.03 -32.87
CA GLN A 48 4.19 12.26 -34.12
C GLN A 48 2.76 11.95 -34.59
N PHE A 49 1.85 11.56 -33.69
CA PHE A 49 0.46 11.31 -34.03
C PHE A 49 -0.28 12.58 -34.53
N LYS A 50 -0.03 13.73 -33.89
CA LYS A 50 -0.57 15.02 -34.34
C LYS A 50 -0.04 15.43 -35.72
N THR A 51 1.26 15.25 -35.97
CA THR A 51 1.87 15.58 -37.27
C THR A 51 1.34 14.70 -38.43
N VAL A 52 1.04 13.42 -38.16
CA VAL A 52 0.42 12.52 -39.16
C VAL A 52 -1.05 12.88 -39.42
N THR A 53 -1.76 13.40 -38.42
CA THR A 53 -3.18 13.80 -38.55
C THR A 53 -3.34 15.16 -39.24
N GLU A 54 -2.38 16.09 -39.09
CA GLU A 54 -2.44 17.45 -39.64
C GLU A 54 -1.88 17.59 -41.08
N ASN A 55 -1.14 16.60 -41.61
CA ASN A 55 -0.61 16.65 -42.98
C ASN A 55 -0.91 15.37 -43.78
N PRO A 56 -2.08 15.26 -44.44
CA PRO A 56 -2.28 14.30 -45.51
C PRO A 56 -1.63 14.83 -46.79
N LEU A 57 -0.32 14.61 -46.96
CA LEU A 57 0.39 15.01 -48.18
C LEU A 57 -0.05 14.14 -49.37
N ARG A 58 -0.95 14.73 -50.16
CA ARG A 58 -0.87 14.90 -51.62
C ARG A 58 -0.41 13.67 -52.42
N ILE A 59 -1.38 12.84 -52.83
CA ILE A 59 -1.25 12.06 -54.07
C ILE A 59 -2.01 12.84 -55.15
N GLU A 60 -1.26 13.18 -56.20
CA GLU A 60 -1.63 14.02 -57.32
C GLU A 60 -2.56 13.27 -58.30
N SER A 61 -3.43 14.05 -58.94
CA SER A 61 -4.61 13.74 -59.74
C SER A 61 -4.44 12.87 -61.00
N THR A 62 -5.45 12.07 -61.33
CA THR A 62 -5.94 11.88 -62.72
C THR A 62 -7.44 11.48 -62.68
N PRO A 63 -8.28 11.90 -63.67
CA PRO A 63 -9.69 12.27 -63.45
C PRO A 63 -10.74 11.16 -63.64
N LEU A 64 -11.92 11.37 -63.03
CA LEU A 64 -13.16 10.57 -63.15
C LEU A 64 -13.69 10.50 -64.60
N PRO A 65 -14.60 9.54 -64.88
CA PRO A 65 -16.00 9.94 -65.05
C PRO A 65 -16.99 9.24 -64.10
N ALA A 66 -18.06 9.98 -63.84
CA ALA A 66 -19.18 9.71 -62.94
C ALA A 66 -19.99 8.44 -63.27
N GLU A 67 -20.63 7.85 -62.25
CA GLU A 67 -22.04 7.43 -62.28
C GLU A 67 -22.50 7.03 -60.84
N LEU A 68 -23.40 7.85 -60.29
CA LEU A 68 -24.52 7.60 -59.35
C LEU A 68 -24.41 6.84 -58.00
N GLU A 69 -24.91 7.56 -56.97
CA GLU A 69 -25.84 7.16 -55.87
C GLU A 69 -25.35 7.25 -54.40
N PRO A 70 -26.23 7.71 -53.47
CA PRO A 70 -25.82 8.35 -52.22
C PRO A 70 -25.64 7.35 -51.07
N ILE A 71 -24.41 7.16 -50.61
CA ILE A 71 -24.14 6.36 -49.41
C ILE A 71 -24.34 7.21 -48.15
N SER A 72 -25.40 6.84 -47.43
CA SER A 72 -25.74 7.24 -46.08
C SER A 72 -24.53 7.34 -45.14
N SER A 73 -24.48 8.45 -44.40
CA SER A 73 -23.59 8.74 -43.27
C SER A 73 -23.25 7.53 -42.37
N PRO A 74 -21.96 7.29 -42.03
CA PRO A 74 -21.63 6.48 -40.87
C PRO A 74 -21.77 7.34 -39.62
N SER A 75 -22.83 7.05 -38.88
CA SER A 75 -23.03 7.24 -37.43
C SER A 75 -21.92 8.02 -36.71
N ARG A 76 -22.19 9.29 -36.40
CA ARG A 76 -21.55 9.99 -35.26
C ARG A 76 -21.58 9.04 -34.06
N ALA A 77 -20.41 8.65 -33.58
CA ALA A 77 -20.27 8.06 -32.27
C ALA A 77 -21.03 8.97 -31.28
N ARG A 78 -22.03 8.40 -30.60
CA ARG A 78 -22.76 9.05 -29.52
C ARG A 78 -21.74 9.45 -28.45
N VAL A 79 -21.27 10.68 -28.51
CA VAL A 79 -20.83 11.40 -27.31
C VAL A 79 -22.09 11.49 -26.45
N ASN A 80 -22.18 10.58 -25.48
CA ASN A 80 -23.25 10.61 -24.49
C ASN A 80 -23.13 11.95 -23.75
N PRO A 81 -24.14 12.84 -23.79
CA PRO A 81 -24.06 14.12 -23.11
C PRO A 81 -23.81 13.85 -21.62
N GLN A 82 -22.72 14.39 -21.08
CA GLN A 82 -22.50 14.45 -19.64
C GLN A 82 -23.76 15.01 -18.98
N LYS A 83 -24.51 14.13 -18.30
CA LYS A 83 -25.53 14.58 -17.37
C LYS A 83 -24.81 15.35 -16.26
N PRO A 84 -25.28 16.56 -15.90
CA PRO A 84 -24.68 17.32 -14.82
C PRO A 84 -24.77 16.49 -13.54
N VAL A 85 -23.61 16.20 -12.96
CA VAL A 85 -23.47 15.32 -11.80
C VAL A 85 -24.20 15.99 -10.64
N SER A 86 -25.36 15.46 -10.28
CA SER A 86 -26.08 15.89 -9.08
C SER A 86 -25.29 15.35 -7.89
N CYS A 87 -24.49 16.23 -7.29
CA CYS A 87 -23.45 15.96 -6.29
C CYS A 87 -23.87 15.06 -5.10
N THR A 88 -25.17 14.84 -4.87
CA THR A 88 -25.68 14.10 -3.71
C THR A 88 -26.49 12.84 -4.04
N LYS A 89 -27.01 12.68 -5.27
CA LYS A 89 -27.90 11.54 -5.61
C LYS A 89 -27.15 10.32 -6.14
N ASP A 90 -26.02 10.51 -6.80
CA ASP A 90 -25.21 9.40 -7.36
C ASP A 90 -24.18 8.83 -6.37
N VAL A 91 -24.03 9.45 -5.19
CA VAL A 91 -23.05 9.01 -4.16
C VAL A 91 -23.42 7.65 -3.56
N PHE A 92 -24.72 7.35 -3.42
CA PHE A 92 -25.22 6.12 -2.82
C PHE A 92 -25.54 5.00 -3.84
N ASN A 93 -25.30 5.25 -5.12
CA ASN A 93 -25.38 4.26 -6.19
C ASN A 93 -23.97 3.95 -6.70
N PRO A 94 -23.17 3.15 -5.96
CA PRO A 94 -21.83 2.81 -6.40
C PRO A 94 -21.88 1.94 -7.67
N PRO A 95 -20.90 2.09 -8.58
CA PRO A 95 -20.77 1.20 -9.73
C PRO A 95 -20.33 -0.21 -9.27
N ASP A 96 -20.32 -1.16 -10.21
CA ASP A 96 -19.84 -2.51 -9.93
C ASP A 96 -18.35 -2.48 -9.50
N ARG A 97 -17.95 -3.47 -8.69
CA ARG A 97 -16.55 -3.61 -8.24
C ARG A 97 -15.63 -3.79 -9.46
N GLY A 98 -14.51 -3.08 -9.45
CA GLY A 98 -13.58 -3.04 -10.58
C GLY A 98 -13.89 -1.97 -11.62
N GLU A 99 -15.06 -1.33 -11.55
CA GLU A 99 -15.33 -0.11 -12.30
C GLU A 99 -14.80 1.14 -11.58
N ASP A 100 -14.54 2.18 -12.35
CA ASP A 100 -14.01 3.44 -11.83
C ASP A 100 -15.04 4.15 -10.95
N HIS A 101 -14.82 4.10 -9.64
CA HIS A 101 -15.62 4.84 -8.68
C HIS A 101 -15.24 6.32 -8.71
N THR A 102 -16.22 7.20 -8.53
CA THR A 102 -15.92 8.59 -8.16
C THR A 102 -15.38 8.64 -6.73
N ILE A 103 -14.67 9.72 -6.39
CA ILE A 103 -14.06 9.89 -5.06
C ILE A 103 -15.11 9.77 -3.96
N LEU A 104 -16.24 10.48 -4.06
CA LEU A 104 -17.28 10.44 -3.03
C LEU A 104 -17.97 9.07 -2.93
N GLN A 105 -18.22 8.40 -4.05
CA GLN A 105 -18.79 7.04 -4.04
C GLN A 105 -17.87 6.05 -3.33
N ALA A 106 -16.57 6.09 -3.63
CA ALA A 106 -15.60 5.21 -2.98
C ALA A 106 -15.47 5.52 -1.49
N LEU A 107 -15.38 6.80 -1.11
CA LEU A 107 -15.24 7.22 0.30
C LEU A 107 -16.41 6.77 1.18
N PHE A 108 -17.64 6.86 0.67
CA PHE A 108 -18.84 6.44 1.40
C PHE A 108 -19.25 4.99 1.12
N SER A 109 -18.44 4.24 0.38
CA SER A 109 -18.70 2.82 0.14
C SER A 109 -18.47 1.99 1.40
N ILE A 110 -19.32 0.97 1.57
CA ILE A 110 -19.18 -0.02 2.65
C ILE A 110 -17.81 -0.72 2.56
N ASP A 111 -17.35 -1.00 1.34
CA ASP A 111 -16.11 -1.71 1.08
C ASP A 111 -14.88 -0.88 1.52
N MET A 112 -14.89 0.44 1.31
CA MET A 112 -13.84 1.33 1.79
C MET A 112 -13.86 1.45 3.32
N LEU A 113 -15.05 1.55 3.93
CA LEU A 113 -15.17 1.62 5.39
C LEU A 113 -14.64 0.34 6.06
N ILE A 114 -14.99 -0.84 5.54
CA ILE A 114 -14.49 -2.13 6.03
C ILE A 114 -12.97 -2.18 5.92
N LEU A 115 -12.42 -1.80 4.76
CA LEU A 115 -10.99 -1.78 4.51
C LEU A 115 -10.26 -0.79 5.42
N PHE A 116 -10.85 0.39 5.66
CA PHE A 116 -10.32 1.42 6.55
C PHE A 116 -10.24 0.90 7.99
N ILE A 117 -11.33 0.32 8.52
CA ILE A 117 -11.38 -0.23 9.88
C ILE A 117 -10.36 -1.35 10.05
N ALA A 118 -10.34 -2.34 9.15
CA ALA A 118 -9.40 -3.46 9.21
C ALA A 118 -7.94 -2.97 9.15
N THR A 119 -7.65 -2.01 8.27
CA THR A 119 -6.33 -1.40 8.12
C THR A 119 -5.92 -0.60 9.37
N SER A 120 -6.82 0.19 9.96
CA SER A 120 -6.55 0.93 11.18
C SER A 120 -6.20 0.01 12.35
N CYS A 121 -6.91 -1.09 12.52
CA CYS A 121 -6.61 -2.09 13.55
C CYS A 121 -5.23 -2.74 13.31
N GLY A 122 -4.99 -3.23 12.09
CA GLY A 122 -3.76 -3.96 11.79
C GLY A 122 -2.51 -3.09 11.69
N ILE A 123 -2.54 -2.08 10.82
CA ILE A 123 -1.40 -1.17 10.62
C ILE A 123 -1.18 -0.37 11.90
N GLY A 124 -2.24 0.11 12.56
CA GLY A 124 -2.12 0.82 13.83
C GLY A 124 -1.45 -0.03 14.91
N GLY A 125 -1.83 -1.31 15.04
CA GLY A 125 -1.24 -2.22 16.03
C GLY A 125 0.24 -2.52 15.76
N THR A 126 0.58 -2.84 14.50
CA THR A 126 1.97 -3.11 14.11
C THR A 126 2.84 -1.85 14.20
N LEU A 127 2.34 -0.69 13.80
CA LEU A 127 3.04 0.60 13.91
C LEU A 127 3.27 0.99 15.38
N THR A 128 2.28 0.78 16.25
CA THR A 128 2.44 0.97 17.71
C THR A 128 3.61 0.16 18.27
N ALA A 129 3.77 -1.08 17.79
CA ALA A 129 4.87 -1.94 18.22
C ALA A 129 6.24 -1.45 17.71
N ILE A 130 6.29 -0.93 16.48
CA ILE A 130 7.51 -0.40 15.88
C ILE A 130 7.93 0.90 16.57
N ASP A 131 7.01 1.84 16.76
CA ASP A 131 7.27 3.15 17.36
C ASP A 131 7.79 3.02 18.81
N ASN A 132 7.29 2.03 19.54
CA ASN A 132 7.65 1.79 20.93
C ASN A 132 8.72 0.70 21.12
N LEU A 133 9.26 0.12 20.03
CA LEU A 133 10.14 -1.05 20.12
C LEU A 133 11.36 -0.81 21.01
N GLY A 134 11.92 0.40 20.95
CA GLY A 134 13.03 0.81 21.80
C GLY A 134 12.65 0.86 23.29
N GLN A 135 11.47 1.39 23.60
CA GLN A 135 10.98 1.48 24.98
C GLN A 135 10.56 0.11 25.53
N ILE A 136 9.92 -0.72 24.71
CA ILE A 136 9.60 -2.12 25.03
C ILE A 136 10.90 -2.87 25.35
N GLY A 137 11.90 -2.79 24.47
CA GLY A 137 13.20 -3.44 24.68
C GLY A 137 13.89 -2.99 25.97
N LYS A 138 13.89 -1.68 26.26
CA LYS A 138 14.43 -1.14 27.52
C LYS A 138 13.67 -1.64 28.75
N SER A 139 12.34 -1.64 28.69
CA SER A 139 11.49 -2.09 29.82
C SER A 139 11.74 -3.55 30.19
N LEU A 140 12.03 -4.40 29.20
CA LEU A 140 12.35 -5.82 29.38
C LEU A 140 13.82 -6.08 29.77
N GLY A 141 14.64 -5.04 29.91
CA GLY A 141 16.05 -5.15 30.31
C GLY A 141 16.99 -5.60 29.18
N TYR A 142 16.59 -5.49 27.91
CA TYR A 142 17.50 -5.81 26.81
C TYR A 142 18.65 -4.78 26.71
N PRO A 143 19.88 -5.22 26.39
CA PRO A 143 20.97 -4.31 26.14
C PRO A 143 20.72 -3.51 24.86
N THR A 144 21.25 -2.28 24.79
CA THR A 144 21.08 -1.37 23.64
C THR A 144 21.43 -2.03 22.30
N ARG A 145 22.45 -2.91 22.27
CA ARG A 145 22.85 -3.66 21.08
C ARG A 145 21.73 -4.59 20.55
N SER A 146 21.02 -5.27 21.44
CA SER A 146 19.86 -6.10 21.06
C SER A 146 18.73 -5.23 20.54
N ILE A 147 18.48 -4.08 21.16
CA ILE A 147 17.44 -3.13 20.71
C ILE A 147 17.71 -2.63 19.28
N THR A 148 18.94 -2.23 18.99
CA THR A 148 19.34 -1.85 17.61
C THR A 148 19.17 -3.02 16.63
N THR A 149 19.39 -4.26 17.10
CA THR A 149 19.15 -5.47 16.30
C THR A 149 17.66 -5.66 16.00
N PHE A 150 16.76 -5.42 16.97
CA PHE A 150 15.31 -5.47 16.77
C PHE A 150 14.84 -4.49 15.69
N VAL A 151 15.29 -3.24 15.76
CA VAL A 151 14.98 -2.21 14.75
C VAL A 151 15.47 -2.63 13.35
N SER A 152 16.67 -3.24 13.29
CA SER A 152 17.21 -3.77 12.04
C SER A 152 16.38 -4.92 11.50
N LEU A 153 15.95 -5.86 12.36
CA LEU A 153 15.07 -6.97 12.00
C LEU A 153 13.72 -6.47 11.47
N VAL A 154 13.08 -5.53 12.16
CA VAL A 154 11.83 -4.91 11.68
C VAL A 154 12.01 -4.35 10.28
N SER A 155 13.12 -3.65 10.01
CA SER A 155 13.40 -3.08 8.68
C SER A 155 13.58 -4.15 7.60
N ILE A 156 14.33 -5.22 7.89
CA ILE A 156 14.54 -6.36 6.97
C ILE A 156 13.22 -7.03 6.64
N TRP A 157 12.47 -7.38 7.66
CA TRP A 157 11.23 -8.11 7.47
C TRP A 157 10.14 -7.22 6.90
N ASN A 158 10.16 -5.89 7.13
CA ASN A 158 9.29 -4.96 6.43
C ASN A 158 9.50 -4.98 4.92
N TYR A 159 10.76 -4.89 4.49
CA TYR A 159 11.10 -4.99 3.07
C TYR A 159 10.66 -6.34 2.49
N LEU A 160 11.00 -7.45 3.16
CA LEU A 160 10.62 -8.79 2.70
C LEU A 160 9.09 -8.97 2.68
N GLY A 161 8.36 -8.43 3.65
CA GLY A 161 6.90 -8.45 3.68
C GLY A 161 6.29 -7.73 2.48
N ARG A 162 6.84 -6.57 2.09
CA ARG A 162 6.40 -5.84 0.90
C ARG A 162 6.65 -6.65 -0.38
N VAL A 163 7.86 -7.18 -0.54
CA VAL A 163 8.23 -7.99 -1.71
C VAL A 163 7.35 -9.25 -1.78
N ALA A 164 7.30 -10.02 -0.71
CA ALA A 164 6.56 -11.28 -0.66
C ALA A 164 5.08 -11.06 -0.92
N SER A 165 4.42 -10.13 -0.20
CA SER A 165 2.99 -9.89 -0.41
C SER A 165 2.68 -9.36 -1.81
N GLY A 166 3.53 -8.51 -2.40
CA GLY A 166 3.34 -8.01 -3.76
C GLY A 166 3.33 -9.14 -4.80
N PHE A 167 4.37 -9.98 -4.83
CA PHE A 167 4.48 -11.06 -5.80
C PHE A 167 3.55 -12.24 -5.50
N VAL A 168 3.50 -12.69 -4.24
CA VAL A 168 2.68 -13.85 -3.86
C VAL A 168 1.20 -13.55 -4.06
N SER A 169 0.75 -12.32 -3.79
CA SER A 169 -0.67 -11.99 -4.02
C SER A 169 -1.05 -11.97 -5.49
N GLU A 170 -0.13 -11.59 -6.38
CA GLU A 170 -0.35 -11.67 -7.82
C GLU A 170 -0.42 -13.13 -8.29
N ILE A 171 0.52 -13.97 -7.85
CA ILE A 171 0.56 -15.39 -8.20
C ILE A 171 -0.72 -16.09 -7.70
N PHE A 172 -1.13 -15.82 -6.46
CA PHE A 172 -2.31 -16.44 -5.87
C PHE A 172 -3.61 -15.95 -6.50
N LEU A 173 -3.70 -14.67 -6.87
CA LEU A 173 -4.85 -14.15 -7.59
C LEU A 173 -4.97 -14.77 -8.99
N THR A 174 -3.88 -14.75 -9.77
CA THR A 174 -3.90 -15.19 -11.17
C THR A 174 -4.04 -16.69 -11.33
N LYS A 175 -3.34 -17.49 -10.51
CA LYS A 175 -3.33 -18.96 -10.62
C LYS A 175 -4.45 -19.64 -9.84
N TYR A 176 -4.81 -19.12 -8.66
CA TYR A 176 -5.75 -19.80 -7.76
C TYR A 176 -7.03 -19.00 -7.48
N LYS A 177 -7.21 -17.82 -8.11
CA LYS A 177 -8.35 -16.91 -7.85
C LYS A 177 -8.51 -16.59 -6.36
N PHE A 178 -7.39 -16.57 -5.66
CA PHE A 178 -7.36 -16.35 -4.22
C PHE A 178 -7.58 -14.86 -3.93
N PRO A 179 -8.59 -14.50 -3.12
CA PRO A 179 -8.92 -13.10 -2.88
C PRO A 179 -7.85 -12.42 -2.02
N ARG A 180 -7.32 -11.27 -2.48
CA ARG A 180 -6.34 -10.49 -1.71
C ARG A 180 -6.84 -10.05 -0.32
N PRO A 181 -8.13 -9.72 -0.10
CA PRO A 181 -8.65 -9.47 1.24
C PRO A 181 -8.45 -10.65 2.21
N LEU A 182 -8.42 -11.89 1.70
CA LEU A 182 -8.19 -13.07 2.54
C LEU A 182 -6.70 -13.20 2.90
N MET A 183 -5.79 -12.81 1.99
CA MET A 183 -4.37 -12.68 2.33
C MET A 183 -4.15 -11.62 3.40
N LEU A 184 -4.85 -10.48 3.31
CA LEU A 184 -4.83 -9.46 4.35
C LEU A 184 -5.31 -10.03 5.68
N THR A 185 -6.40 -10.80 5.70
CA THR A 185 -6.88 -11.48 6.91
C THR A 185 -5.79 -12.37 7.53
N PHE A 186 -5.09 -13.18 6.73
CA PHE A 186 -4.00 -14.02 7.25
C PHE A 186 -2.82 -13.21 7.79
N VAL A 187 -2.47 -12.10 7.16
CA VAL A 187 -1.42 -11.19 7.66
C VAL A 187 -1.84 -10.57 9.01
N LEU A 188 -3.10 -10.15 9.16
CA LEU A 188 -3.64 -9.63 10.42
C LEU A 188 -3.66 -10.70 11.52
N LEU A 189 -4.06 -11.93 11.16
CA LEU A 189 -4.07 -13.03 12.11
C LEU A 189 -2.64 -13.38 12.56
N PHE A 190 -1.69 -13.38 11.63
CA PHE A 190 -0.28 -13.64 11.94
C PHE A 190 0.35 -12.54 12.80
N SER A 191 -0.04 -11.26 12.61
CA SER A 191 0.46 -10.17 13.44
C SER A 191 -0.01 -10.26 14.90
N CYS A 192 -1.16 -10.90 15.16
CA CYS A 192 -1.60 -11.21 16.53
C CYS A 192 -0.57 -12.05 17.29
N CYS A 193 0.10 -13.00 16.63
CA CYS A 193 1.19 -13.77 17.25
C CYS A 193 2.35 -12.85 17.69
N GLY A 194 2.71 -11.88 16.85
CA GLY A 194 3.73 -10.87 17.19
C GLY A 194 3.32 -10.01 18.38
N HIS A 195 2.06 -9.58 18.44
CA HIS A 195 1.53 -8.81 19.56
C HIS A 195 1.51 -9.61 20.88
N LEU A 196 1.09 -10.88 20.83
CA LEU A 196 1.08 -11.77 21.99
C LEU A 196 2.49 -12.06 22.53
N LEU A 197 3.47 -12.25 21.64
CA LEU A 197 4.87 -12.43 22.04
C LEU A 197 5.42 -11.23 22.83
N ILE A 198 4.99 -10.01 22.48
CA ILE A 198 5.32 -8.80 23.23
C ILE A 198 4.57 -8.78 24.57
N ALA A 199 3.26 -9.06 24.56
CA ALA A 199 2.42 -9.05 25.76
C ALA A 199 2.90 -10.03 26.84
N PHE A 200 3.33 -11.24 26.46
CA PHE A 200 3.79 -12.24 27.42
C PHE A 200 5.23 -12.06 27.88
N SER A 201 6.04 -11.26 27.16
CA SER A 201 7.38 -10.85 27.60
C SER A 201 8.31 -12.01 27.99
N ILE A 202 8.20 -13.15 27.29
CA ILE A 202 9.06 -14.33 27.51
C ILE A 202 10.50 -14.00 27.06
N PRO A 203 11.55 -14.54 27.70
CA PRO A 203 12.93 -14.29 27.28
C PRO A 203 13.13 -14.52 25.78
N ASN A 204 13.80 -13.58 25.12
CA ASN A 204 14.08 -13.56 23.68
C ASN A 204 12.85 -13.52 22.73
N SER A 205 11.62 -13.42 23.25
CA SER A 205 10.42 -13.32 22.41
C SER A 205 10.44 -12.08 21.49
N LEU A 206 11.10 -11.00 21.91
CA LEU A 206 11.15 -9.74 21.17
C LEU A 206 11.93 -9.85 19.85
N TYR A 207 12.88 -10.80 19.72
CA TYR A 207 13.52 -11.11 18.44
C TYR A 207 12.49 -11.63 17.43
N ILE A 208 11.70 -12.62 17.82
CA ILE A 208 10.68 -13.24 16.98
C ILE A 208 9.55 -12.25 16.71
N ALA A 209 9.12 -11.49 17.71
CA ALA A 209 8.12 -10.45 17.55
C ALA A 209 8.56 -9.40 16.53
N SER A 210 9.81 -8.96 16.55
CA SER A 210 10.36 -7.99 15.58
C SER A 210 10.28 -8.51 14.14
N VAL A 211 10.57 -9.80 13.93
CA VAL A 211 10.44 -10.47 12.63
C VAL A 211 8.99 -10.48 12.15
N ILE A 212 8.06 -10.96 13.00
CA ILE A 212 6.64 -11.09 12.66
C ILE A 212 6.01 -9.71 12.39
N ILE A 213 6.22 -8.75 13.30
CA ILE A 213 5.67 -7.40 13.19
C ILE A 213 6.24 -6.68 11.96
N GLY A 214 7.55 -6.78 11.72
CA GLY A 214 8.17 -6.21 10.53
C GLY A 214 7.54 -6.75 9.25
N PHE A 215 7.45 -8.08 9.12
CA PHE A 215 6.84 -8.74 7.97
C PHE A 215 5.38 -8.31 7.77
N CYS A 216 4.57 -8.36 8.82
CA CYS A 216 3.15 -8.02 8.73
C CYS A 216 2.94 -6.56 8.33
N PHE A 217 3.64 -5.62 8.99
CA PHE A 217 3.57 -4.21 8.64
C PHE A 217 3.97 -3.96 7.17
N GLY A 218 4.97 -4.70 6.68
CA GLY A 218 5.40 -4.65 5.28
C GLY A 218 4.35 -5.21 4.32
N ALA A 219 3.78 -6.35 4.64
CA ALA A 219 2.84 -7.07 3.80
C ALA A 219 1.49 -6.36 3.64
N GLN A 220 1.05 -5.59 4.63
CA GLN A 220 -0.23 -4.90 4.59
C GLN A 220 -0.30 -3.82 3.50
N TRP A 221 0.81 -3.12 3.21
CA TRP A 221 0.80 -1.99 2.26
C TRP A 221 0.54 -2.41 0.81
N PRO A 222 1.28 -3.38 0.21
CA PRO A 222 0.98 -3.83 -1.15
C PRO A 222 -0.41 -4.44 -1.29
N LEU A 223 -0.89 -5.16 -0.26
CA LEU A 223 -2.24 -5.69 -0.24
C LEU A 223 -3.28 -4.55 -0.24
N LEU A 224 -3.10 -3.52 0.58
CA LEU A 224 -3.97 -2.36 0.62
C LEU A 224 -4.02 -1.65 -0.75
N PHE A 225 -2.87 -1.42 -1.36
CA PHE A 225 -2.75 -0.81 -2.69
C PHE A 225 -3.50 -1.62 -3.75
N ALA A 226 -3.23 -2.93 -3.81
CA ALA A 226 -3.87 -3.81 -4.78
C ALA A 226 -5.40 -3.87 -4.59
N ILE A 227 -5.87 -4.07 -3.35
CA ILE A 227 -7.31 -4.14 -3.03
C ILE A 227 -8.02 -2.84 -3.43
N ILE A 228 -7.44 -1.67 -3.16
CA ILE A 228 -8.05 -0.39 -3.52
C ILE A 228 -8.14 -0.24 -5.04
N SER A 229 -7.06 -0.54 -5.78
CA SER A 229 -7.08 -0.47 -7.24
C SER A 229 -8.05 -1.46 -7.89
N GLU A 230 -8.19 -2.66 -7.31
CA GLU A 230 -9.05 -3.72 -7.85
C GLU A 230 -10.53 -3.43 -7.60
N ILE A 231 -10.87 -2.83 -6.46
CA ILE A 231 -12.28 -2.64 -6.09
C ILE A 231 -12.82 -1.32 -6.64
N PHE A 232 -12.02 -0.25 -6.60
CA PHE A 232 -12.48 1.11 -6.90
C PHE A 232 -12.01 1.64 -8.26
N GLY A 233 -11.21 0.86 -8.99
CA GLY A 233 -10.67 1.24 -10.29
C GLY A 233 -9.42 2.13 -10.19
N LEU A 234 -8.92 2.54 -11.35
CA LEU A 234 -7.63 3.21 -11.50
C LEU A 234 -7.76 4.73 -11.70
N LYS A 235 -8.93 5.22 -12.14
CA LYS A 235 -9.12 6.63 -12.51
C LYS A 235 -8.77 7.63 -11.41
N TYR A 236 -9.19 7.37 -10.17
CA TYR A 236 -8.88 8.20 -8.99
C TYR A 236 -8.04 7.45 -7.94
N TYR A 237 -7.35 6.39 -8.34
CA TYR A 237 -6.59 5.52 -7.45
C TYR A 237 -5.67 6.30 -6.51
N SER A 238 -4.98 7.32 -7.02
CA SER A 238 -4.07 8.15 -6.23
C SER A 238 -4.75 8.79 -5.01
N THR A 239 -5.97 9.26 -5.16
CA THR A 239 -6.73 9.88 -4.06
C THR A 239 -7.28 8.81 -3.11
N LEU A 240 -7.80 7.72 -3.67
CA LEU A 240 -8.41 6.64 -2.89
C LEU A 240 -7.41 5.89 -2.03
N PHE A 241 -6.21 5.60 -2.55
CA PHE A 241 -5.18 4.96 -1.74
C PHE A 241 -4.72 5.87 -0.60
N GLN A 242 -4.63 7.19 -0.82
CA GLN A 242 -4.25 8.12 0.24
C GLN A 242 -5.29 8.16 1.35
N PHE A 243 -6.57 8.11 1.01
CA PHE A 243 -7.62 7.96 2.02
C PHE A 243 -7.49 6.64 2.78
N GLY A 244 -7.28 5.52 2.08
CA GLY A 244 -6.98 4.24 2.72
C GLY A 244 -5.75 4.30 3.64
N ALA A 245 -4.72 5.05 3.26
CA ALA A 245 -3.50 5.24 4.03
C ALA A 245 -3.72 6.05 5.33
N VAL A 246 -4.74 6.93 5.38
CA VAL A 246 -5.13 7.67 6.61
C VAL A 246 -5.56 6.72 7.72
N ALA A 247 -5.96 5.49 7.40
CA ALA A 247 -6.23 4.46 8.41
C ALA A 247 -5.01 4.23 9.34
N SER A 248 -3.79 4.39 8.84
CA SER A 248 -2.54 4.22 9.60
C SER A 248 -2.39 5.24 10.75
N PRO A 249 -2.36 6.58 10.51
CA PRO A 249 -2.27 7.54 11.60
C PRO A 249 -3.48 7.51 12.54
N VAL A 250 -4.69 7.19 12.04
CA VAL A 250 -5.86 7.00 12.91
C VAL A 250 -5.67 5.83 13.86
N GLY A 251 -5.25 4.67 13.34
CA GLY A 251 -4.95 3.49 14.14
C GLY A 251 -3.82 3.74 15.14
N ALA A 252 -2.74 4.38 14.70
CA ALA A 252 -1.62 4.74 15.57
C ALA A 252 -2.03 5.72 16.67
N TYR A 253 -2.83 6.74 16.39
CA TYR A 253 -3.30 7.66 17.43
C TYR A 253 -4.09 6.92 18.52
N VAL A 254 -5.00 6.03 18.14
CA VAL A 254 -5.82 5.27 19.09
C VAL A 254 -4.96 4.26 19.86
N LEU A 255 -4.23 3.40 19.15
CA LEU A 255 -3.52 2.26 19.76
C LEU A 255 -2.17 2.65 20.39
N ASN A 256 -1.44 3.57 19.77
CA ASN A 256 -0.15 4.05 20.29
C ASN A 256 -0.39 5.09 21.39
N VAL A 257 -0.99 6.24 21.05
CA VAL A 257 -1.07 7.37 21.99
C VAL A 257 -2.10 7.13 23.09
N LYS A 258 -3.32 6.73 22.74
CA LYS A 258 -4.40 6.62 23.74
C LYS A 258 -4.35 5.32 24.55
N VAL A 259 -3.91 4.22 23.96
CA VAL A 259 -3.82 2.93 24.66
C VAL A 259 -2.42 2.71 25.21
N ALA A 260 -1.41 2.52 24.35
CA ALA A 260 -0.08 2.11 24.80
C ALA A 260 0.58 3.16 25.70
N GLY A 261 0.63 4.43 25.29
CA GLY A 261 1.23 5.52 26.06
C GLY A 261 0.57 5.72 27.43
N LYS A 262 -0.76 5.80 27.48
CA LYS A 262 -1.48 6.00 28.76
C LYS A 262 -1.32 4.83 29.72
N LEU A 263 -1.34 3.60 29.22
CA LEU A 263 -1.18 2.40 30.06
C LEU A 263 0.25 2.25 30.56
N TYR A 264 1.23 2.57 29.70
CA TYR A 264 2.63 2.63 30.11
C TYR A 264 2.81 3.67 31.23
N ASP A 265 2.28 4.88 31.05
CA ASP A 265 2.41 5.95 32.04
C ASP A 265 1.73 5.58 33.37
N LYS A 266 0.56 4.93 33.32
CA LYS A 266 -0.14 4.45 34.50
C LYS A 266 0.69 3.44 35.28
N GLU A 267 1.27 2.45 34.62
CA GLU A 267 2.09 1.44 35.30
C GLU A 267 3.41 2.03 35.80
N ALA A 268 4.03 2.92 35.04
CA ALA A 268 5.26 3.59 35.45
C ALA A 268 5.06 4.46 36.70
N LEU A 269 3.96 5.23 36.78
CA LEU A 269 3.61 6.01 37.96
C LEU A 269 3.36 5.13 39.19
N LYS A 270 2.69 3.99 38.99
CA LYS A 270 2.47 2.99 40.05
C LYS A 270 3.79 2.41 40.56
N GLN A 271 4.72 2.08 39.66
CA GLN A 271 6.06 1.59 40.04
C GLN A 271 6.89 2.66 40.76
N MET A 272 6.81 3.92 40.35
CA MET A 272 7.48 5.04 41.02
C MET A 272 6.94 5.28 42.44
N ALA A 273 5.61 5.29 42.59
CA ALA A 273 4.95 5.46 43.89
C ALA A 273 5.33 4.32 44.85
N ALA A 274 5.39 3.07 44.35
CA ALA A 274 5.83 1.92 45.13
C ALA A 274 7.30 2.03 45.61
N LYS A 275 8.14 2.81 44.91
CA LYS A 275 9.53 3.12 45.32
C LYS A 275 9.64 4.37 46.20
N GLY A 276 8.52 5.02 46.55
CA GLY A 276 8.50 6.27 47.30
C GLY A 276 9.06 7.47 46.53
N LEU A 277 9.14 7.39 45.20
CA LEU A 277 9.70 8.45 44.36
C LEU A 277 8.58 9.38 43.87
N ILE A 278 8.80 10.69 44.00
CA ILE A 278 7.93 11.72 43.44
C ILE A 278 8.48 12.12 42.07
N ARG A 279 7.61 12.18 41.06
CA ARG A 279 7.99 12.64 39.72
C ARG A 279 8.41 14.11 39.79
N LYS A 280 9.64 14.40 39.39
CA LYS A 280 10.10 15.79 39.18
C LYS A 280 9.68 16.26 37.78
N GLU A 281 9.35 17.53 37.64
CA GLU A 281 9.10 18.14 36.33
C GLU A 281 10.33 17.98 35.43
N GLY A 282 10.11 17.62 34.17
CA GLY A 282 11.18 17.35 33.21
C GLY A 282 11.84 15.97 33.32
N GLN A 283 11.46 15.11 34.26
CA GLN A 283 11.93 13.71 34.29
C GLN A 283 11.07 12.80 33.41
N ASP A 284 11.78 11.97 32.62
CA ASP A 284 11.20 10.89 31.84
C ASP A 284 10.62 9.81 32.76
N LEU A 285 9.40 9.41 32.44
CA LEU A 285 8.69 8.38 33.16
C LEU A 285 9.18 7.02 32.67
N THR A 286 9.79 6.24 33.56
CA THR A 286 10.41 4.95 33.22
C THR A 286 9.67 3.80 33.88
N CYS A 287 9.26 2.83 33.07
CA CYS A 287 8.67 1.57 33.52
C CYS A 287 9.65 0.40 33.28
N SER A 288 9.67 -0.56 34.20
CA SER A 288 10.49 -1.78 34.10
C SER A 288 9.63 -3.05 34.25
N GLY A 289 9.99 -4.09 33.51
CA GLY A 289 9.29 -5.38 33.48
C GLY A 289 8.27 -5.51 32.35
N GLY A 290 7.77 -6.73 32.13
CA GLY A 290 6.78 -7.03 31.09
C GLY A 290 5.42 -6.37 31.31
N GLU A 291 5.09 -6.04 32.56
CA GLU A 291 3.82 -5.39 32.93
C GLU A 291 3.61 -4.03 32.24
N CYS A 292 4.69 -3.34 31.86
CA CYS A 292 4.65 -2.03 31.21
C CYS A 292 3.87 -2.00 29.90
N TYR A 293 3.91 -3.11 29.15
CA TYR A 293 3.29 -3.22 27.83
C TYR A 293 2.29 -4.38 27.72
N ARG A 294 2.20 -5.24 28.75
CA ARG A 294 1.33 -6.41 28.76
C ARG A 294 -0.13 -6.09 28.40
N LEU A 295 -0.78 -5.21 29.16
CA LEU A 295 -2.19 -4.87 28.92
C LEU A 295 -2.39 -4.16 27.57
N SER A 296 -1.48 -3.25 27.21
CA SER A 296 -1.51 -2.53 25.93
C SER A 296 -1.51 -3.51 24.76
N PHE A 297 -0.61 -4.50 24.77
CA PHE A 297 -0.51 -5.47 23.68
C PHE A 297 -1.60 -6.54 23.69
N ILE A 298 -2.21 -6.83 24.84
CA ILE A 298 -3.45 -7.63 24.88
C ILE A 298 -4.58 -6.88 24.16
N ILE A 299 -4.78 -5.59 24.47
CA ILE A 299 -5.79 -4.75 23.82
C ILE A 299 -5.52 -4.62 22.32
N ILE A 300 -4.27 -4.38 21.93
CA ILE A 300 -3.87 -4.32 20.51
C ILE A 300 -4.12 -5.65 19.83
N THR A 301 -3.83 -6.79 20.46
CA THR A 301 -4.14 -8.12 19.90
C THR A 301 -5.64 -8.28 19.65
N VAL A 302 -6.48 -7.91 20.62
CA VAL A 302 -7.94 -7.98 20.49
C VAL A 302 -8.43 -7.05 19.37
N ALA A 303 -7.89 -5.83 19.28
CA ALA A 303 -8.23 -4.88 18.22
C ALA A 303 -7.80 -5.40 16.84
N THR A 304 -6.61 -5.98 16.70
CA THR A 304 -6.13 -6.59 15.46
C THR A 304 -6.97 -7.82 15.08
N PHE A 305 -7.35 -8.64 16.04
CA PHE A 305 -8.25 -9.78 15.82
C PHE A 305 -9.65 -9.33 15.38
N PHE A 306 -10.18 -8.26 15.97
CA PHE A 306 -11.39 -7.60 15.47
C PHE A 306 -11.21 -7.14 14.03
N GLY A 307 -10.06 -6.55 13.69
CA GLY A 307 -9.69 -6.24 12.30
C GLY A 307 -9.68 -7.45 11.38
N CYS A 308 -9.28 -8.64 11.85
CA CYS A 308 -9.37 -9.89 11.10
C CYS A 308 -10.83 -10.24 10.78
N ILE A 309 -11.72 -10.14 11.77
CA ILE A 309 -13.16 -10.40 11.59
C ILE A 309 -13.76 -9.42 10.57
N VAL A 310 -13.43 -8.13 10.68
CA VAL A 310 -13.87 -7.10 9.72
C VAL A 310 -13.31 -7.40 8.32
N SER A 311 -12.05 -7.83 8.21
CA SER A 311 -11.45 -8.25 6.95
C SER A 311 -12.13 -9.47 6.33
N LEU A 312 -12.59 -10.43 7.14
CA LEU A 312 -13.40 -11.57 6.65
C LEU A 312 -14.73 -11.11 6.04
N ILE A 313 -15.37 -10.08 6.59
CA ILE A 313 -16.58 -9.49 5.97
C ILE A 313 -16.25 -8.99 4.56
N MET A 314 -15.08 -8.36 4.38
CA MET A 314 -14.58 -7.96 3.05
C MET A 314 -14.43 -9.14 2.10
N VAL A 315 -13.86 -10.25 2.58
CA VAL A 315 -13.70 -11.48 1.81
C VAL A 315 -15.04 -12.00 1.32
N PHE A 316 -16.04 -12.08 2.20
CA PHE A 316 -17.37 -12.54 1.80
C PHE A 316 -18.03 -11.63 0.77
N ARG A 317 -17.93 -10.30 0.96
CA ARG A 317 -18.52 -9.30 0.05
C ARG A 317 -17.86 -9.28 -1.33
N THR A 318 -16.57 -9.56 -1.39
CA THR A 318 -15.79 -9.50 -2.64
C THR A 318 -15.61 -10.88 -3.28
N ARG A 319 -16.14 -11.95 -2.69
CA ARG A 319 -15.95 -13.34 -3.13
C ARG A 319 -16.31 -13.55 -4.60
N GLU A 320 -17.49 -13.09 -5.02
CA GLU A 320 -17.96 -13.29 -6.40
C GLU A 320 -17.16 -12.44 -7.40
N PHE A 321 -16.69 -11.25 -6.98
CA PHE A 321 -15.78 -10.43 -7.78
C PHE A 321 -14.44 -11.15 -8.01
N TYR A 322 -13.81 -11.66 -6.95
CA TYR A 322 -12.51 -12.35 -7.05
C TYR A 322 -12.56 -13.71 -7.75
N LYS A 323 -13.72 -14.37 -7.79
CA LYS A 323 -13.93 -15.58 -8.61
C LYS A 323 -13.95 -15.28 -10.11
N GLY A 324 -14.30 -14.06 -10.51
CA GLY A 324 -14.37 -13.64 -11.90
C GLY A 324 -13.00 -13.46 -12.58
N ASP A 325 -13.02 -12.98 -13.83
CA ASP A 325 -11.81 -12.49 -14.50
C ASP A 325 -11.66 -10.98 -14.28
N ILE A 326 -11.00 -10.61 -13.19
CA ILE A 326 -10.74 -9.21 -12.79
C ILE A 326 -9.99 -8.44 -13.88
N TYR A 327 -9.19 -9.13 -14.71
CA TYR A 327 -8.43 -8.52 -15.80
C TYR A 327 -9.17 -8.50 -17.14
N ARG A 328 -10.43 -8.98 -17.20
CA ARG A 328 -11.20 -9.06 -18.45
C ARG A 328 -11.29 -7.70 -19.14
N LYS A 329 -11.66 -6.66 -18.38
CA LYS A 329 -11.80 -5.29 -18.91
C LYS A 329 -10.49 -4.79 -19.53
N PHE A 330 -9.35 -4.95 -18.84
CA PHE A 330 -8.05 -4.54 -19.36
C PHE A 330 -7.63 -5.34 -20.60
N LYS A 331 -7.96 -6.63 -20.68
CA LYS A 331 -7.72 -7.44 -21.89
C LYS A 331 -8.61 -6.99 -23.05
N GLU A 332 -9.86 -6.67 -22.79
CA GLU A 332 -10.81 -6.17 -23.80
C GLU A 332 -10.41 -4.79 -24.31
N GLU A 333 -10.00 -3.88 -23.43
CA GLU A 333 -9.45 -2.57 -23.79
C GLU A 333 -8.16 -2.69 -24.60
N ALA A 334 -7.22 -3.56 -24.20
CA ALA A 334 -6.00 -3.82 -24.96
C ALA A 334 -6.30 -4.37 -26.36
N LYS A 335 -7.22 -5.33 -26.47
CA LYS A 335 -7.67 -5.88 -27.76
C LYS A 335 -8.36 -4.83 -28.63
N ALA A 336 -9.18 -3.96 -28.04
CA ALA A 336 -9.86 -2.88 -28.76
C ALA A 336 -8.86 -1.84 -29.30
N VAL A 337 -7.80 -1.54 -28.53
CA VAL A 337 -6.70 -0.68 -28.98
C VAL A 337 -5.90 -1.35 -30.10
N GLU A 338 -5.61 -2.64 -30.00
CA GLU A 338 -4.93 -3.41 -31.06
C GLU A 338 -5.75 -3.49 -32.36
N THR A 339 -7.08 -3.64 -32.25
CA THR A 339 -7.97 -3.68 -33.43
C THR A 339 -8.29 -2.29 -34.01
N ALA A 340 -8.20 -1.24 -33.21
CA ALA A 340 -8.35 0.15 -33.66
C ALA A 340 -7.04 0.75 -34.20
N ALA A 341 -5.88 0.12 -33.97
CA ALA A 341 -4.63 0.49 -34.59
C ALA A 341 -4.70 0.14 -36.10
N PRO A 342 -4.47 1.11 -37.01
CA PRO A 342 -4.54 0.82 -38.44
C PRO A 342 -3.53 -0.28 -38.79
N VAL A 343 -4.01 -1.30 -39.52
CA VAL A 343 -3.19 -2.39 -40.08
C VAL A 343 -2.17 -1.78 -41.04
N GLY A 344 -1.01 -1.38 -40.50
CA GLY A 344 -0.04 -0.61 -41.27
C GLY A 344 1.10 0.00 -40.48
N THR A 345 1.55 -0.59 -39.37
CA THR A 345 2.89 -0.30 -38.82
C THR A 345 3.44 -1.49 -38.03
N ILE A 346 3.57 -2.65 -38.69
CA ILE A 346 4.55 -3.65 -38.28
C ILE A 346 5.85 -3.27 -38.99
N LEU A 347 6.63 -2.38 -38.39
CA LEU A 347 8.05 -2.30 -38.68
C LEU A 347 8.76 -3.16 -37.63
N ALA A 348 9.31 -4.27 -38.13
CA ALA A 348 10.16 -5.18 -37.39
C ALA A 348 11.24 -4.41 -36.62
N ILE A 349 11.26 -4.59 -35.31
CA ILE A 349 12.43 -4.25 -34.49
C ILE A 349 13.33 -5.48 -34.53
N GLU A 350 14.27 -5.49 -35.48
CA GLU A 350 15.45 -6.37 -35.37
C GLU A 350 16.32 -5.90 -34.20
N PRO A 351 16.90 -6.82 -33.41
CA PRO A 351 17.85 -6.46 -32.37
C PRO A 351 19.21 -6.09 -33.01
N PRO A 352 19.92 -5.06 -32.49
CA PRO A 352 21.27 -4.77 -32.94
C PRO A 352 22.24 -5.87 -32.47
N ALA A 353 23.14 -6.25 -33.37
CA ALA A 353 24.26 -7.16 -33.13
C ALA A 353 25.33 -6.59 -32.20
#